data_AF-A0AAJ7UL09-F1
#
_entry.id   AF-A0AAJ7UL09-F1
#
_cell.length_a   1.000
_cell.length_b   1.000
_cell.length_c   1.000
_cell.angle_alpha   90.00
_cell.angle_beta   90.00
_cell.angle_gamma   90.00
#
_symmetry.space_group_name_H-M   'P 1'
#
loop_
_entity.id
_entity.type
_entity.pdbx_description
1 polymer ?
#
loop_
_entity_poly.entity_id
_entity_poly.type
_entity_poly.pdbx_seq_one_letter_code
_entity_poly.pdbx_strand_id
1 'polypeptide(L)' 'MKQVWFFTVDKVGKPRGGYNNNSYDDENNNYIPVRKEQLNYRYEVQKMIGEGGQGLVLQCRDHKTKTLVAVKMLSLPLW' A
#
# COMPACT_ATOMS: atom_id res chain seq x y z
N MET A 1 -11.77 20.45 -1.52
CA MET A 1 -11.27 20.21 -0.14
C MET A 1 -10.74 18.77 -0.08
N LYS A 2 -9.48 18.54 0.35
CA LYS A 2 -8.96 17.17 0.51
C LYS A 2 -9.58 16.53 1.75
N GLN A 3 -10.08 15.31 1.62
CA GLN A 3 -10.67 14.55 2.73
C GLN A 3 -9.67 13.54 3.27
N VAL A 4 -9.60 13.42 4.59
CA VAL A 4 -8.78 12.42 5.30
C VAL A 4 -9.74 11.51 6.07
N TRP A 5 -9.73 10.22 5.74
CA TRP A 5 -10.53 9.20 6.42
C TRP A 5 -9.69 8.32 7.35
N PHE A 6 -8.40 8.16 7.02
CA PHE A 6 -7.44 7.39 7.79
C PHE A 6 -6.05 7.98 7.64
N PHE A 7 -5.33 8.11 8.75
CA PHE A 7 -3.93 8.47 8.78
C PHE A 7 -3.27 7.64 9.88
N THR A 8 -2.05 7.19 9.62
CA THR A 8 -1.21 6.55 10.61
C THR A 8 0.17 7.19 10.57
N VAL A 9 0.82 7.24 11.72
CA VAL A 9 2.25 7.50 11.78
C VAL A 9 2.90 6.14 11.58
N ASP A 10 3.70 6.01 10.52
CA ASP A 10 4.52 4.82 10.33
C ASP A 10 5.28 4.55 11.63
N LYS A 11 5.26 3.31 12.14
CA LYS A 11 6.08 2.93 13.28
C LYS A 11 7.53 2.86 12.80
N VAL A 12 8.14 4.03 12.63
CA VAL A 12 9.49 4.19 12.10
C VAL A 12 10.46 3.60 13.11
N GLY A 13 11.05 2.49 12.72
CA GLY A 13 12.20 1.88 13.38
C GLY A 13 13.01 1.00 12.41
N LYS A 14 12.38 0.54 11.31
CA LYS A 14 13.09 -0.15 10.23
C LYS A 14 12.80 0.51 8.89
N PRO A 15 13.83 0.84 8.09
CA PRO A 15 13.63 1.22 6.69
C PRO A 15 12.92 0.10 5.95
N ARG A 16 12.03 0.44 4.99
CA ARG A 16 11.29 -0.53 4.17
C ARG A 16 12.20 -1.49 3.38
N GLY A 17 13.47 -1.12 3.21
CA GLY A 17 14.47 -1.92 2.49
C GLY A 17 14.34 -1.84 0.97
N GLY A 18 13.49 -0.95 0.45
CA GLY A 18 13.30 -0.79 -0.98
C GLY A 18 14.48 -0.12 -1.67
N TYR A 19 14.70 -0.52 -2.93
CA TYR A 19 15.76 -0.02 -3.79
C TYR A 19 15.30 1.16 -4.65
N ASN A 20 14.01 1.22 -4.96
CA ASN A 20 13.42 2.16 -5.91
C ASN A 20 12.35 3.03 -5.25
N ASN A 21 11.94 4.10 -5.93
CA ASN A 21 10.86 5.00 -5.51
C ASN A 21 11.01 5.49 -4.05
N ASN A 22 12.16 6.07 -3.70
CA ASN A 22 12.47 6.49 -2.32
C ASN A 22 12.29 5.38 -1.28
N SER A 23 12.69 4.15 -1.63
CA SER A 23 12.58 2.94 -0.81
C SER A 23 11.16 2.42 -0.57
N TYR A 24 10.15 2.90 -1.31
CA TYR A 24 8.80 2.34 -1.27
C TYR A 24 8.64 1.11 -2.16
N ASP A 25 9.52 0.93 -3.15
CA ASP A 25 9.43 -0.17 -4.11
C ASP A 25 10.64 -1.11 -3.98
N ASP A 26 10.41 -2.40 -4.28
CA ASP A 26 11.45 -3.42 -4.36
C ASP A 26 12.29 -3.31 -5.66
N GLU A 27 13.20 -4.25 -5.86
CA GLU A 27 14.05 -4.32 -7.06
C GLU A 27 13.27 -4.55 -8.36
N ASN A 28 12.05 -5.07 -8.27
CA ASN A 28 11.15 -5.37 -9.38
C ASN A 28 10.09 -4.28 -9.58
N ASN A 29 10.23 -3.12 -8.93
CA ASN A 29 9.28 -2.00 -8.94
C ASN A 29 7.88 -2.37 -8.45
N ASN A 30 7.78 -3.34 -7.54
CA ASN A 30 6.57 -3.59 -6.78
C ASN A 30 6.59 -2.75 -5.51
N TYR A 31 5.44 -2.17 -5.17
CA TYR A 31 5.25 -1.52 -3.88
C TYR A 31 5.52 -2.50 -2.72
N ILE A 32 6.22 -2.05 -1.67
CA ILE A 32 6.47 -2.84 -0.47
C ILE A 32 5.40 -2.49 0.59
N PRO A 33 4.36 -3.33 0.78
CA PRO A 33 3.29 -3.03 1.71
C PRO A 33 3.71 -3.25 3.17
N VAL A 34 3.29 -2.33 4.03
CA VAL A 34 3.44 -2.39 5.48
C VAL A 34 2.08 -2.53 6.13
N ARG A 35 1.91 -3.55 6.97
CA ARG A 35 0.66 -3.77 7.70
C ARG A 35 0.31 -2.55 8.56
N LYS A 36 -0.95 -2.12 8.52
CA LYS A 36 -1.54 -0.92 9.16
C LYS A 36 -1.07 0.43 8.60
N GLU A 37 -0.37 0.46 7.47
CA GLU A 37 -0.06 1.73 6.82
C GLU A 37 -1.30 2.35 6.16
N GLN A 38 -1.20 3.64 5.85
CA GLN A 38 -2.23 4.38 5.13
C GLN A 38 -1.95 4.39 3.62
N LEU A 39 -2.99 4.19 2.82
CA LEU A 39 -2.97 4.49 1.39
C LEU A 39 -4.00 5.58 1.08
N ASN A 40 -3.54 6.63 0.40
CA ASN A 40 -4.35 7.75 -0.07
C ASN A 40 -5.27 8.36 1.02
N TYR A 41 -4.79 8.41 2.25
CA TYR A 41 -5.51 8.91 3.43
C TYR A 41 -6.89 8.27 3.65
N ARG A 42 -7.09 7.02 3.18
CA ARG A 42 -8.40 6.36 3.22
C ARG A 42 -8.34 4.87 3.54
N TYR A 43 -7.39 4.15 2.97
CA TYR A 43 -7.33 2.71 3.10
C TYR A 43 -6.26 2.32 4.11
N GLU A 44 -6.58 1.39 5.00
CA GLU A 44 -5.62 0.79 5.92
C GLU A 44 -5.25 -0.62 5.44
N VAL A 45 -3.97 -0.86 5.19
CA VAL A 45 -3.47 -2.15 4.72
C VAL A 45 -3.60 -3.21 5.81
N GLN A 46 -4.28 -4.32 5.52
CA GLN A 46 -4.42 -5.44 6.45
C GLN A 46 -3.41 -6.56 6.15
N LYS A 47 -3.35 -7.01 4.89
CA LYS A 47 -2.44 -8.05 4.41
C LYS A 47 -2.39 -8.08 2.88
N MET A 48 -1.32 -8.65 2.33
CA MET A 48 -1.27 -9.06 0.93
C MET A 48 -2.17 -10.29 0.73
N ILE A 49 -2.90 -10.33 -0.37
CA ILE A 49 -3.80 -11.45 -0.74
C ILE A 49 -3.53 -12.00 -2.15
N GLY A 50 -2.63 -11.39 -2.92
CA GLY A 50 -2.18 -11.91 -4.20
C GLY A 50 -1.03 -11.10 -4.78
N GLU A 51 -0.24 -11.74 -5.64
CA GLU A 51 0.90 -11.17 -6.36
C GLU A 51 0.98 -11.82 -7.75
N GLY A 52 1.41 -11.06 -8.75
CA GLY A 52 1.65 -11.56 -10.10
C GLY A 52 2.33 -10.51 -10.97
N GLY A 53 2.48 -10.79 -12.27
CA GLY A 53 3.24 -9.91 -13.17
C GLY A 53 2.69 -8.49 -13.36
N GLN A 54 1.47 -8.20 -12.89
CA GLN A 54 0.86 -6.87 -12.91
C GLN A 54 0.93 -6.15 -11.55
N GLY A 55 1.71 -6.68 -10.62
CA GLY A 55 1.84 -6.20 -9.25
C GLY A 55 1.05 -7.03 -8.26
N LEU A 56 0.54 -6.36 -7.22
CA LEU A 56 0.05 -7.02 -6.01
C LEU A 56 -1.36 -6.57 -5.65
N VAL A 57 -2.03 -7.42 -4.88
CA VAL A 57 -3.38 -7.17 -4.38
C VAL A 57 -3.33 -7.22 -2.86
N LEU A 58 -3.80 -6.13 -2.23
CA LEU A 58 -3.89 -5.97 -0.79
C LEU A 58 -5.34 -6.08 -0.34
N GLN A 59 -5.58 -6.78 0.76
CA GLN A 59 -6.79 -6.56 1.54
C GLN A 59 -6.61 -5.30 2.37
N CYS A 60 -7.54 -4.35 2.23
CA CYS A 60 -7.55 -3.10 2.96
C CYS A 60 -8.89 -2.85 3.64
N ARG A 61 -8.88 -2.09 4.73
CA ARG A 61 -10.09 -1.49 5.33
C ARG A 61 -10.31 -0.12 4.69
N ASP A 62 -11.45 0.07 4.03
CA ASP A 62 -11.88 1.39 3.54
C ASP A 62 -12.55 2.15 4.70
N HIS A 63 -11.88 3.20 5.20
CA HIS A 63 -12.39 3.97 6.33
C HIS A 63 -13.56 4.90 5.97
N LYS A 64 -13.80 5.17 4.68
CA LYS A 64 -14.96 5.93 4.22
C LYS A 64 -16.23 5.09 4.26
N THR A 65 -16.18 3.87 3.72
CA THR A 65 -17.35 2.98 3.60
C THR A 65 -17.46 1.96 4.73
N LYS A 66 -16.43 1.82 5.57
CA LYS A 66 -16.31 0.83 6.65
C LYS A 66 -16.37 -0.63 6.18
N THR A 67 -15.95 -0.89 4.94
CA THR A 67 -15.92 -2.24 4.34
C THR A 67 -14.49 -2.73 4.10
N LEU A 68 -14.32 -4.04 3.95
CA LEU A 68 -13.08 -4.63 3.44
C LEU A 68 -13.10 -4.59 1.91
N VAL A 69 -11.98 -4.21 1.31
CA VAL A 69 -11.80 -4.08 -0.14
C VAL A 69 -10.49 -4.73 -0.57
N ALA A 70 -10.43 -5.15 -1.83
CA ALA A 70 -9.17 -5.49 -2.49
C ALA A 70 -8.63 -4.26 -3.22
N VAL A 71 -7.40 -3.84 -2.92
CA VAL A 71 -6.69 -2.75 -3.60
C VAL A 71 -5.59 -3.36 -4.45
N LYS A 72 -5.66 -3.15 -5.76
CA LYS A 72 -4.59 -3.56 -6.69
C LYS A 72 -3.56 -2.44 -6.80
N MET A 73 -2.31 -2.75 -6.45
CA MET A 73 -1.15 -1.88 -6.66
C MET A 73 -0.43 -2.38 -7.90
N LEU A 74 -0.37 -1.55 -8.94
CA LEU A 74 0.29 -1.89 -10.19
C LEU A 74 1.80 -1.68 -10.06
N SER A 75 2.59 -2.61 -10.57
CA SER A 75 4.05 -2.45 -10.68
C SER A 75 4.39 -1.42 -11.73
N LEU A 76 5.53 -0.75 -11.55
CA LEU A 76 6.07 0.15 -12.58
C LEU A 76 7.01 -0.61 -13.54
N PRO A 77 7.10 -0.18 -14.82
CA PRO A 77 6.28 0.83 -15.48
C PRO A 77 4.86 0.31 -15.75
N LEU A 78 3.89 1.24 -15.73
CA LEU A 78 2.53 0.95 -16.22
C LEU A 78 2.59 0.81 -17.74
N TRP A 79 2.52 -0.41 -18.25
CA TRP A 79 2.38 -0.69 -19.68
C TRP A 79 0.92 -0.86 -20.08
#